data_AF-A0A3D2W4Z9-F1
#
_entry.id   AF-A0A3D2W4Z9-F1
#
_cell.length_a   1.000
_cell.length_b   1.000
_cell.length_c   1.000
_cell.angle_alpha   90.00
_cell.angle_beta   90.00
_cell.angle_gamma   90.00
#
_symmetry.space_group_name_H-M   'P 1'
#
loop_
_entity.id
_entity.type
_entity.pdbx_description
1 polymer ?
#
loop_
_entity_poly.entity_id
_entity_poly.type
_entity_poly.pdbx_seq_one_letter_code
_entity_poly.pdbx_strand_id
1 'polypeptide(L)'
;MKINFWYVRHGKTLFNTISRMQGQCDSPLTEEGISQAEDTASALCNVHFDSIYCSSSERAVDTALIMARGRNIDPVPMKGLKEFDFGELDGHLIEEMKDRIQPHRMADDWTDVGGENVELFEQRITPAFNEIIQSSKDGDNVLIVSHGSFFMHLMKTILHYDQQEYIRRMFAQDRPFVPNCSISRFTYEDGVYTLTQEPMTADEFRGHKTVRFCYVRHGETIFNRRQLMQGWCDSPLTENGIAQAEEAAELLRNVHFNAAYCSSLERTRDTAAILLKHHGIQAVPDKRLREVFFGTMEAAEYRKHWDELIPYFMKEDWTAFGGENHEMIEKRQKSFLRDVIDQADDNDMILLVSHGDFYVSLMTTLFGKDKQAFYEEAERGGYNPTPNCGIAVFEYRDGTYYMIRHMHETDIVIQ
;
A
#
# COMPACT_ATOMS: atom_id res chain seq x y z
N MET A 1 5.71 -24.37 26.16
CA MET A 1 6.21 -23.75 24.92
C MET A 1 5.11 -22.92 24.32
N LYS A 2 5.40 -21.65 24.06
CA LYS A 2 4.52 -20.67 23.46
C LYS A 2 5.01 -20.31 22.05
N ILE A 3 4.11 -20.30 21.08
CA ILE A 3 4.37 -19.85 19.71
C ILE A 3 3.31 -18.80 19.34
N ASN A 4 3.74 -17.72 18.70
CA ASN A 4 2.86 -16.66 18.23
C ASN A 4 2.64 -16.83 16.72
N PHE A 5 1.43 -17.19 16.32
CA PHE A 5 1.08 -17.31 14.91
C PHE A 5 0.49 -16.00 14.39
N TRP A 6 0.99 -15.60 13.23
CA TRP A 6 0.46 -14.55 12.40
C TRP A 6 -0.12 -15.19 11.14
N TYR A 7 -1.33 -14.81 10.78
CA TYR A 7 -2.02 -15.38 9.64
C TYR A 7 -2.36 -14.28 8.65
N VAL A 8 -2.04 -14.51 7.38
CA VAL A 8 -2.39 -13.63 6.27
C VAL A 8 -3.14 -14.42 5.21
N ARG A 9 -4.32 -13.95 4.80
CA ARG A 9 -4.99 -14.47 3.61
C ARG A 9 -4.25 -14.01 2.35
N HIS A 10 -4.15 -14.84 1.33
CA HIS A 10 -3.58 -14.44 0.04
C HIS A 10 -4.25 -13.17 -0.55
N GLY A 11 -3.50 -12.44 -1.37
CA GLY A 11 -4.00 -11.26 -2.09
C GLY A 11 -5.11 -11.60 -3.08
N LYS A 12 -5.86 -10.59 -3.52
CA LYS A 12 -6.95 -10.76 -4.48
C LYS A 12 -6.46 -11.43 -5.77
N THR A 13 -7.19 -12.44 -6.23
CA THR A 13 -6.91 -13.17 -7.47
C THR A 13 -7.87 -12.81 -8.60
N LEU A 14 -7.54 -13.23 -9.83
CA LEU A 14 -8.47 -13.16 -10.95
C LEU A 14 -9.82 -13.82 -10.63
N PHE A 15 -9.83 -15.01 -9.99
CA PHE A 15 -11.07 -15.69 -9.62
C PHE A 15 -11.85 -14.97 -8.54
N ASN A 16 -11.19 -14.26 -7.61
CA ASN A 16 -11.90 -13.37 -6.68
C ASN A 16 -12.62 -12.25 -7.45
N THR A 17 -11.96 -11.62 -8.43
CA THR A 17 -12.53 -10.53 -9.22
C THR A 17 -13.77 -10.94 -10.03
N ILE A 18 -13.76 -12.15 -10.58
CA ILE A 18 -14.89 -12.66 -11.37
C ILE A 18 -15.81 -13.60 -10.58
N SER A 19 -15.71 -13.62 -9.25
CA SER A 19 -16.57 -14.42 -8.36
C SER A 19 -16.65 -15.92 -8.71
N ARG A 20 -15.50 -16.52 -9.03
CA ARG A 20 -15.37 -17.98 -9.18
C ARG A 20 -14.98 -18.62 -7.85
N MET A 21 -15.52 -19.82 -7.62
CA MET A 21 -15.08 -20.64 -6.50
C MET A 21 -13.62 -21.02 -6.71
N GLN A 22 -12.82 -20.85 -5.65
CA GLN A 22 -11.39 -21.13 -5.70
C GLN A 22 -10.98 -21.91 -4.46
N GLY A 23 -11.19 -23.23 -4.49
CA GLY A 23 -10.65 -24.18 -3.53
C GLY A 23 -9.19 -24.48 -3.85
N GLN A 24 -8.91 -25.70 -4.28
CA GLN A 24 -7.55 -26.12 -4.62
C GLN A 24 -7.13 -25.77 -6.06
N CYS A 25 -8.04 -25.34 -6.92
CA CYS A 25 -7.69 -24.70 -8.19
C CYS A 25 -7.01 -23.34 -7.98
N ASP A 26 -6.33 -22.81 -9.01
CA ASP A 26 -5.56 -21.58 -8.88
C ASP A 26 -5.82 -20.54 -9.97
N SER A 27 -5.49 -19.30 -9.65
CA SER A 27 -5.52 -18.16 -10.55
C SER A 27 -4.57 -17.08 -10.01
N PRO A 28 -3.92 -16.31 -10.89
CA PRO A 28 -2.89 -15.36 -10.48
C PRO A 28 -3.46 -14.25 -9.60
N LEU A 29 -2.59 -13.64 -8.79
CA LEU A 29 -2.89 -12.38 -8.12
C LEU A 29 -3.19 -11.29 -9.16
N THR A 30 -4.13 -10.41 -8.85
CA THR A 30 -4.31 -9.15 -9.61
C THR A 30 -3.28 -8.13 -9.14
N GLU A 31 -3.13 -7.02 -9.88
CA GLU A 31 -2.32 -5.88 -9.44
C GLU A 31 -2.81 -5.32 -8.09
N GLU A 32 -4.12 -5.28 -7.88
CA GLU A 32 -4.73 -4.95 -6.58
C GLU A 32 -4.30 -5.95 -5.50
N GLY A 33 -4.30 -7.26 -5.80
CA GLY A 33 -3.87 -8.30 -4.87
C GLY A 33 -2.37 -8.21 -4.51
N ILE A 34 -1.53 -7.85 -5.47
CA ILE A 34 -0.11 -7.57 -5.24
C ILE A 34 0.04 -6.33 -4.33
N SER A 35 -0.69 -5.26 -4.62
CA SER A 35 -0.66 -4.03 -3.81
C SER A 35 -1.15 -4.28 -2.38
N GLN A 36 -2.19 -5.10 -2.19
CA GLN A 36 -2.68 -5.54 -0.87
C GLN A 36 -1.61 -6.32 -0.09
N ALA A 37 -0.89 -7.22 -0.77
CA ALA A 37 0.18 -7.99 -0.15
C ALA A 37 1.36 -7.09 0.23
N GLU A 38 1.74 -6.14 -0.62
CA GLU A 38 2.77 -5.15 -0.30
C GLU A 38 2.35 -4.23 0.86
N ASP A 39 1.06 -3.86 0.94
CA ASP A 39 0.54 -3.06 2.04
C ASP A 39 0.59 -3.78 3.38
N THR A 40 0.18 -5.05 3.37
CA THR A 40 0.19 -5.89 4.56
C THR A 40 1.61 -6.22 5.00
N ALA A 41 2.54 -6.45 4.06
CA ALA A 41 3.95 -6.66 4.37
C ALA A 41 4.57 -5.44 5.06
N SER A 42 4.18 -4.25 4.62
CA SER A 42 4.60 -2.96 5.17
C SER A 42 3.99 -2.70 6.56
N ALA A 43 2.70 -2.95 6.75
CA ALA A 43 2.06 -2.86 8.07
C ALA A 43 2.71 -3.80 9.11
N LEU A 44 3.26 -4.92 8.65
CA LEU A 44 3.98 -5.89 9.48
C LEU A 44 5.50 -5.64 9.56
N CYS A 45 6.03 -4.52 9.05
CA CYS A 45 7.48 -4.30 8.90
C CYS A 45 8.25 -4.39 10.23
N ASN A 46 7.62 -3.97 11.33
CA ASN A 46 8.20 -3.97 12.67
C ASN A 46 8.02 -5.31 13.41
N VAL A 47 7.35 -6.28 12.80
CA VAL A 47 7.18 -7.62 13.36
C VAL A 47 8.34 -8.49 12.93
N HIS A 48 9.14 -8.97 13.88
CA HIS A 48 10.13 -10.01 13.62
C HIS A 48 9.42 -11.36 13.41
N PHE A 49 9.71 -12.06 12.32
CA PHE A 49 9.27 -13.44 12.10
C PHE A 49 10.49 -14.36 12.16
N ASP A 50 10.32 -15.52 12.79
CA ASP A 50 11.35 -16.55 12.87
C ASP A 50 11.23 -17.54 11.69
N SER A 51 10.01 -17.72 11.18
CA SER A 51 9.73 -18.55 10.01
C SER A 51 8.47 -18.08 9.27
N ILE A 52 8.41 -18.41 7.97
CA ILE A 52 7.27 -18.15 7.11
C ILE A 52 6.85 -19.47 6.46
N TYR A 53 5.59 -19.87 6.67
CA TYR A 53 4.97 -21.00 6.00
C TYR A 53 3.83 -20.52 5.10
N CYS A 54 3.56 -21.22 4.02
CA CYS A 54 2.45 -20.86 3.14
C CYS A 54 1.75 -22.08 2.55
N SER A 55 0.51 -21.89 2.12
CA SER A 55 -0.12 -22.85 1.22
C SER A 55 0.74 -23.06 -0.02
N SER A 56 0.85 -24.31 -0.47
CA SER A 56 1.48 -24.64 -1.77
C SER A 56 0.74 -24.14 -3.02
N SER A 57 -0.40 -23.45 -2.88
CA SER A 57 -1.06 -22.72 -3.98
C SER A 57 -0.23 -21.50 -4.39
N GLU A 58 -0.07 -21.26 -5.69
CA GLU A 58 0.74 -20.20 -6.26
C GLU A 58 0.34 -18.81 -5.73
N ARG A 59 -0.96 -18.50 -5.66
CA ARG A 59 -1.46 -17.23 -5.08
C ARG A 59 -0.98 -16.96 -3.63
N ALA A 60 -0.82 -18.02 -2.84
CA ALA A 60 -0.37 -17.90 -1.46
C ALA A 60 1.17 -17.87 -1.38
N VAL A 61 1.85 -18.63 -2.24
CA VAL A 61 3.31 -18.55 -2.43
C VAL A 61 3.72 -17.14 -2.85
N ASP A 62 3.07 -16.56 -3.86
CA ASP A 62 3.34 -15.21 -4.35
C ASP A 62 3.13 -14.16 -3.25
N THR A 63 2.04 -14.28 -2.50
CA THR A 63 1.77 -13.40 -1.35
C THR A 63 2.87 -13.56 -0.28
N ALA A 64 3.30 -14.79 0.03
CA ALA A 64 4.35 -15.05 1.00
C ALA A 64 5.73 -14.56 0.56
N LEU A 65 6.04 -14.65 -0.74
CA LEU A 65 7.26 -14.11 -1.33
C LEU A 65 7.30 -12.58 -1.20
N ILE A 66 6.16 -11.90 -1.35
CA ILE A 66 6.05 -10.45 -1.09
C ILE A 66 6.32 -10.16 0.40
N MET A 67 5.71 -10.93 1.32
CA MET A 67 5.92 -10.79 2.77
C MET A 67 7.38 -11.01 3.20
N ALA A 68 8.09 -11.91 2.52
CA ALA A 68 9.48 -12.26 2.81
C ALA A 68 10.50 -11.22 2.35
N ARG A 69 10.13 -10.29 1.46
CA ARG A 69 11.05 -9.27 0.93
C ARG A 69 11.68 -8.48 2.07
N GLY A 70 13.02 -8.45 2.10
CA GLY A 70 13.79 -7.74 3.13
C GLY A 70 13.94 -8.47 4.47
N ARG A 71 13.33 -9.65 4.66
CA ARG A 71 13.37 -10.39 5.94
C ARG A 71 14.42 -11.51 6.00
N ASN A 72 15.06 -11.87 4.88
CA ASN A 72 16.03 -12.97 4.77
C ASN A 72 15.49 -14.31 5.31
N ILE A 73 14.23 -14.61 5.02
CA ILE A 73 13.53 -15.85 5.37
C ILE A 73 12.83 -16.35 4.11
N ASP A 74 13.11 -17.58 3.70
CA ASP A 74 12.42 -18.19 2.56
C ASP A 74 11.10 -18.80 3.02
N PRO A 75 9.96 -18.47 2.39
CA PRO A 75 8.69 -19.12 2.68
C PRO A 75 8.74 -20.62 2.40
N VAL A 76 8.19 -21.43 3.31
CA VAL A 76 8.11 -22.90 3.19
C VAL A 76 6.70 -23.30 2.74
N PRO A 77 6.51 -23.74 1.48
CA PRO A 77 5.19 -24.15 0.99
C PRO A 77 4.77 -25.52 1.55
N MET A 78 3.54 -25.61 2.04
CA MET A 78 2.97 -26.81 2.63
C MET A 78 1.62 -27.17 1.98
N LYS A 79 1.42 -28.46 1.69
CA LYS A 79 0.14 -28.96 1.16
C LYS A 79 -0.97 -28.93 2.21
N GLY A 80 -0.65 -29.16 3.49
CA GLY A 80 -1.62 -29.14 4.58
C GLY A 80 -2.24 -27.76 4.84
N LEU A 81 -1.65 -26.69 4.29
CA LEU A 81 -2.15 -25.31 4.38
C LEU A 81 -3.01 -24.88 3.18
N LYS A 82 -3.32 -25.78 2.23
CA LYS A 82 -4.18 -25.49 1.07
C LYS A 82 -5.60 -25.08 1.48
N GLU A 83 -6.28 -24.36 0.59
CA GLU A 83 -7.67 -23.96 0.76
C GLU A 83 -8.57 -25.20 0.90
N PHE A 84 -9.75 -24.97 1.45
CA PHE A 84 -10.79 -25.97 1.51
C PHE A 84 -11.09 -26.55 0.11
N ASP A 85 -11.08 -27.88 -0.03
CA ASP A 85 -11.34 -28.55 -1.31
C ASP A 85 -12.83 -28.61 -1.61
N PHE A 86 -13.24 -27.96 -2.70
CA PHE A 86 -14.63 -27.94 -3.13
C PHE A 86 -14.92 -28.90 -4.30
N GLY A 87 -13.96 -29.76 -4.66
CA GLY A 87 -14.14 -30.81 -5.64
C GLY A 87 -14.43 -30.27 -7.04
N GLU A 88 -15.38 -30.90 -7.74
CA GLU A 88 -15.74 -30.50 -9.11
C GLU A 88 -16.37 -29.10 -9.25
N LEU A 89 -16.71 -28.45 -8.13
CA LEU A 89 -17.28 -27.10 -8.13
C LEU A 89 -16.20 -26.01 -8.21
N ASP A 90 -14.93 -26.37 -8.05
CA ASP A 90 -13.81 -25.44 -8.22
C ASP A 90 -13.78 -24.81 -9.61
N GLY A 91 -13.48 -23.52 -9.65
CA GLY A 91 -13.39 -22.74 -10.88
C GLY A 91 -14.73 -22.36 -11.48
N HIS A 92 -15.88 -22.84 -10.99
CA HIS A 92 -17.18 -22.39 -11.47
C HIS A 92 -17.57 -21.00 -10.92
N LEU A 93 -18.39 -20.26 -11.68
CA LEU A 93 -18.99 -19.01 -11.19
C LEU A 93 -19.96 -19.33 -10.05
N ILE A 94 -19.81 -18.62 -8.93
CA ILE A 94 -20.58 -18.90 -7.72
C ILE A 94 -22.09 -18.72 -7.98
N GLU A 95 -22.47 -17.69 -8.73
CA GLU A 95 -23.89 -17.40 -8.99
C GLU A 95 -24.53 -18.46 -9.90
N GLU A 96 -23.80 -18.96 -10.90
CA GLU A 96 -24.30 -19.99 -11.82
C GLU A 96 -24.50 -21.35 -11.13
N MET A 97 -23.69 -21.64 -10.11
CA MET A 97 -23.72 -22.91 -9.39
C MET A 97 -24.36 -22.80 -8.01
N LYS A 98 -25.02 -21.67 -7.70
CA LYS A 98 -25.52 -21.35 -6.36
C LYS A 98 -26.35 -22.47 -5.72
N ASP A 99 -27.27 -23.06 -6.48
CA ASP A 99 -28.16 -24.14 -6.02
C ASP A 99 -27.40 -25.44 -5.73
N ARG A 100 -26.25 -25.65 -6.37
CA ARG A 100 -25.34 -26.76 -6.07
C ARG A 100 -24.41 -26.43 -4.90
N ILE A 101 -23.92 -25.19 -4.82
CA ILE A 101 -22.97 -24.72 -3.81
C ILE A 101 -23.59 -24.61 -2.42
N GLN A 102 -24.80 -24.05 -2.31
CA GLN A 102 -25.39 -23.73 -1.00
C GLN A 102 -25.59 -24.93 -0.09
N PRO A 103 -26.13 -26.08 -0.56
CA PRO A 103 -26.27 -27.27 0.28
C PRO A 103 -24.95 -27.72 0.93
N HIS A 104 -23.86 -27.78 0.15
CA HIS A 104 -22.54 -28.17 0.66
C HIS A 104 -21.98 -27.15 1.66
N ARG A 105 -22.14 -25.84 1.41
CA ARG A 105 -21.76 -24.78 2.36
C ARG A 105 -22.52 -24.87 3.68
N MET A 106 -23.79 -25.24 3.65
CA MET A 106 -24.58 -25.37 4.89
C MET A 106 -24.19 -26.63 5.68
N ALA A 107 -23.76 -27.69 4.99
CA ALA A 107 -23.35 -28.94 5.59
C ALA A 107 -21.86 -28.96 6.02
N ASP A 108 -21.03 -28.05 5.51
CA ASP A 108 -19.56 -28.13 5.53
C ASP A 108 -19.06 -29.49 5.00
N ASP A 109 -19.72 -30.02 3.97
CA ASP A 109 -19.41 -31.32 3.37
C ASP A 109 -19.53 -31.27 1.83
N TRP A 110 -18.39 -31.51 1.18
CA TRP A 110 -18.22 -31.48 -0.27
C TRP A 110 -17.78 -32.86 -0.80
N THR A 111 -17.86 -33.90 0.02
CA THR A 111 -17.31 -35.22 -0.34
C THR A 111 -18.04 -35.88 -1.50
N ASP A 112 -19.32 -35.59 -1.69
CA ASP A 112 -20.13 -36.11 -2.80
C ASP A 112 -19.78 -35.47 -4.15
N VAL A 113 -19.17 -34.28 -4.14
CA VAL A 113 -18.58 -33.61 -5.31
C VAL A 113 -17.06 -33.81 -5.39
N GLY A 114 -16.50 -34.71 -4.59
CA GLY A 114 -15.07 -35.04 -4.59
C GLY A 114 -14.17 -34.04 -3.88
N GLY A 115 -14.74 -33.10 -3.13
CA GLY A 115 -14.02 -32.19 -2.25
C GLY A 115 -13.78 -32.79 -0.86
N GLU A 116 -13.59 -31.93 0.13
CA GLU A 116 -13.37 -32.33 1.51
C GLU A 116 -14.55 -31.96 2.43
N ASN A 117 -14.57 -32.55 3.62
CA ASN A 117 -15.42 -32.14 4.73
C ASN A 117 -14.53 -31.75 5.93
N VAL A 118 -15.15 -31.34 7.04
CA VAL A 118 -14.42 -30.91 8.24
C VAL A 118 -13.45 -31.98 8.77
N GLU A 119 -13.83 -33.26 8.73
CA GLU A 119 -12.97 -34.36 9.21
C GLU A 119 -11.70 -34.51 8.33
N LEU A 120 -11.87 -34.52 7.01
CA LEU A 120 -10.74 -34.59 6.07
C LEU A 120 -9.82 -33.36 6.16
N PHE A 121 -10.41 -32.18 6.36
CA PHE A 121 -9.67 -30.96 6.64
C PHE A 121 -8.82 -31.07 7.91
N GLU A 122 -9.40 -31.58 9.01
CA GLU A 122 -8.69 -31.81 10.27
C GLU A 122 -7.54 -32.82 10.13
N GLN A 123 -7.73 -33.88 9.34
CA GLN A 123 -6.72 -34.89 9.06
C GLN A 123 -5.47 -34.32 8.37
N ARG A 124 -5.61 -33.28 7.55
CA ARG A 124 -4.45 -32.65 6.86
C ARG A 124 -3.86 -31.46 7.60
N ILE A 125 -4.66 -30.68 8.33
CA ILE A 125 -4.16 -29.48 9.02
C ILE A 125 -3.38 -29.84 10.29
N THR A 126 -3.82 -30.87 11.02
CA THR A 126 -3.17 -31.32 12.26
C THR A 126 -1.70 -31.70 12.07
N PRO A 127 -1.31 -32.57 11.10
CA PRO A 127 0.09 -32.89 10.89
C PRO A 127 0.90 -31.67 10.42
N ALA A 128 0.31 -30.77 9.62
CA ALA A 128 1.00 -29.55 9.18
C ALA A 128 1.33 -28.61 10.34
N PHE A 129 0.37 -28.36 11.25
CA PHE A 129 0.64 -27.55 12.44
C PHE A 129 1.61 -28.24 13.40
N ASN A 130 1.55 -29.56 13.55
CA ASN A 130 2.53 -30.30 14.35
C ASN A 130 3.95 -30.15 13.79
N GLU A 131 4.13 -30.21 12.47
CA GLU A 131 5.42 -29.99 11.82
C GLU A 131 5.95 -28.56 12.07
N ILE A 132 5.09 -27.55 11.96
CA ILE A 132 5.45 -26.16 12.25
C ILE A 132 5.85 -26.00 13.72
N ILE A 133 5.07 -26.55 14.66
CA ILE A 133 5.34 -26.50 16.10
C ILE A 133 6.68 -27.18 16.43
N GLN A 134 6.93 -28.37 15.87
CA GLN A 134 8.18 -29.10 16.09
C GLN A 134 9.41 -28.38 15.53
N SER A 135 9.22 -27.55 14.51
CA SER A 135 10.27 -26.73 13.90
C SER A 135 10.48 -25.39 14.62
N SER A 136 9.56 -25.01 15.51
CA SER A 136 9.56 -23.73 16.23
C SER A 136 10.18 -23.86 17.63
N LYS A 137 10.57 -22.72 18.19
CA LYS A 137 11.04 -22.57 19.58
C LYS A 137 10.06 -21.75 20.40
N ASP A 138 10.29 -21.77 21.72
CA ASP A 138 9.54 -20.95 22.67
C ASP A 138 9.73 -19.46 22.38
N GLY A 139 8.63 -18.76 22.12
CA GLY A 139 8.58 -17.34 21.81
C GLY A 139 8.53 -17.00 20.32
N ASP A 140 8.73 -17.97 19.41
CA ASP A 140 8.82 -17.72 17.97
C ASP A 140 7.55 -17.04 17.43
N ASN A 141 7.75 -16.10 16.50
CA ASN A 141 6.71 -15.52 15.67
C ASN A 141 6.70 -16.22 14.31
N VAL A 142 5.63 -16.97 14.05
CA VAL A 142 5.47 -17.74 12.82
C VAL A 142 4.43 -17.09 11.92
N LEU A 143 4.81 -16.70 10.71
CA LEU A 143 3.86 -16.21 9.70
C LEU A 143 3.32 -17.37 8.86
N ILE A 144 2.01 -17.44 8.71
CA ILE A 144 1.28 -18.38 7.85
C ILE A 144 0.53 -17.58 6.78
N VAL A 145 0.79 -17.87 5.50
CA VAL A 145 0.03 -17.31 4.37
C VAL A 145 -0.85 -18.38 3.74
N SER A 146 -2.18 -18.23 3.83
CA SER A 146 -3.14 -19.22 3.34
C SER A 146 -4.43 -18.54 2.84
N HIS A 147 -5.62 -19.06 3.14
CA HIS A 147 -6.86 -18.73 2.43
C HIS A 147 -8.03 -18.33 3.32
N GLY A 148 -9.16 -17.97 2.71
CA GLY A 148 -10.32 -17.46 3.44
C GLY A 148 -11.09 -18.57 4.14
N SER A 149 -11.51 -19.59 3.39
CA SER A 149 -12.30 -20.68 3.95
C SER A 149 -11.46 -21.55 4.88
N PHE A 150 -10.17 -21.72 4.60
CA PHE A 150 -9.20 -22.35 5.48
C PHE A 150 -9.21 -21.70 6.87
N PHE A 151 -9.14 -20.37 6.94
CA PHE A 151 -9.12 -19.66 8.22
C PHE A 151 -10.45 -19.80 8.97
N MET A 152 -11.57 -19.74 8.23
CA MET A 152 -12.89 -19.97 8.81
C MET A 152 -13.02 -21.37 9.45
N HIS A 153 -12.48 -22.41 8.80
CA HIS A 153 -12.46 -23.76 9.36
C HIS A 153 -11.44 -23.90 10.50
N LEU A 154 -10.26 -23.29 10.38
CA LEU A 154 -9.25 -23.23 11.45
C LEU A 154 -9.84 -22.63 12.74
N MET A 155 -10.61 -21.53 12.63
CA MET A 155 -11.31 -20.91 13.75
C MET A 155 -12.23 -21.91 14.47
N LYS A 156 -12.98 -22.72 13.71
CA LYS A 156 -13.92 -23.71 14.23
C LYS A 156 -13.22 -24.92 14.86
N THR A 157 -12.22 -25.48 14.17
CA THR A 157 -11.67 -26.81 14.48
C THR A 157 -10.50 -26.76 15.46
N ILE A 158 -9.51 -25.91 15.22
CA ILE A 158 -8.27 -25.85 16.01
C ILE A 158 -8.35 -24.77 17.09
N LEU A 159 -8.90 -23.60 16.75
CA LEU A 159 -8.97 -22.47 17.70
C LEU A 159 -10.19 -22.55 18.63
N HIS A 160 -11.13 -23.46 18.34
CA HIS A 160 -12.41 -23.61 19.06
C HIS A 160 -13.13 -22.27 19.29
N TYR A 161 -13.04 -21.38 18.31
CA TYR A 161 -13.63 -20.05 18.32
C TYR A 161 -15.09 -20.09 17.88
N ASP A 162 -15.93 -19.24 18.47
CA ASP A 162 -17.34 -19.12 18.08
C ASP A 162 -17.47 -18.46 16.70
N GLN A 163 -17.36 -19.30 15.67
CA GLN A 163 -17.45 -18.91 14.27
C GLN A 163 -18.83 -18.33 13.93
N GLN A 164 -19.91 -18.80 14.58
CA GLN A 164 -21.27 -18.34 14.29
C GLN A 164 -21.52 -16.94 14.83
N GLU A 165 -21.03 -16.65 16.04
CA GLU A 165 -21.02 -15.29 16.58
C GLU A 165 -20.15 -14.36 15.73
N TYR A 166 -18.98 -14.83 15.30
CA TYR A 166 -18.11 -14.07 14.40
C TYR A 166 -18.82 -13.69 13.09
N ILE A 167 -19.38 -14.68 12.39
CA ILE A 167 -20.14 -14.48 11.15
C ILE A 167 -21.28 -13.48 11.37
N ARG A 168 -22.04 -13.63 12.46
CA ARG A 168 -23.16 -12.73 12.79
C ARG A 168 -22.71 -11.28 12.96
N ARG A 169 -21.61 -11.05 13.68
CA ARG A 169 -21.06 -9.69 13.89
C ARG A 169 -20.56 -9.08 12.59
N MET A 170 -19.84 -9.84 11.76
CA MET A 170 -19.34 -9.35 10.48
C MET A 170 -20.48 -9.00 9.51
N PHE A 171 -21.52 -9.84 9.42
CA PHE A 171 -22.72 -9.52 8.65
C PHE A 171 -23.42 -8.25 9.15
N ALA A 172 -23.56 -8.07 10.48
CA ALA A 172 -24.18 -6.88 11.05
C ALA A 172 -23.41 -5.58 10.76
N GLN A 173 -22.12 -5.69 10.44
CA GLN A 173 -21.22 -4.59 10.11
C GLN A 173 -21.01 -4.39 8.61
N ASP A 174 -21.64 -5.21 7.76
CA ASP A 174 -21.39 -5.26 6.30
C ASP A 174 -19.90 -5.47 5.96
N ARG A 175 -19.22 -6.29 6.78
CA ARG A 175 -17.78 -6.53 6.69
C ARG A 175 -17.49 -7.92 6.11
N PRO A 176 -16.56 -8.07 5.16
CA PRO A 176 -16.13 -9.39 4.72
C PRO A 176 -15.52 -10.20 5.87
N PHE A 177 -15.75 -11.52 5.91
CA PHE A 177 -15.25 -12.36 7.01
C PHE A 177 -13.73 -12.42 7.03
N VAL A 178 -13.10 -12.80 5.92
CA VAL A 178 -11.63 -12.87 5.87
C VAL A 178 -11.20 -12.10 4.63
N PRO A 179 -11.06 -10.76 4.67
CA PRO A 179 -10.65 -9.96 3.51
C PRO A 179 -9.33 -10.46 2.90
N ASN A 180 -9.10 -10.23 1.60
CA ASN A 180 -7.78 -10.52 1.01
C ASN A 180 -6.68 -9.75 1.75
N CYS A 181 -5.54 -10.41 2.00
CA CYS A 181 -4.45 -9.88 2.82
C CYS A 181 -4.83 -9.46 4.25
N SER A 182 -5.96 -9.92 4.79
CA SER A 182 -6.27 -9.66 6.19
C SER A 182 -5.27 -10.32 7.13
N ILE A 183 -4.92 -9.64 8.21
CA ILE A 183 -4.05 -10.10 9.29
C ILE A 183 -4.90 -10.69 10.41
N SER A 184 -4.51 -11.86 10.93
CA SER A 184 -5.05 -12.44 12.17
C SER A 184 -3.92 -12.95 13.04
N ARG A 185 -4.18 -13.11 14.34
CA ARG A 185 -3.16 -13.61 15.29
C ARG A 185 -3.75 -14.62 16.24
N PHE A 186 -3.02 -15.68 16.49
CA PHE A 186 -3.36 -16.65 17.51
C PHE A 186 -2.10 -17.19 18.17
N THR A 187 -2.22 -17.73 19.37
CA THR A 187 -1.09 -18.34 20.09
C THR A 187 -1.31 -19.83 20.22
N TYR A 188 -0.23 -20.59 20.27
CA TYR A 188 -0.19 -21.94 20.80
C TYR A 188 0.59 -21.91 22.10
N GLU A 189 0.03 -22.43 23.19
CA GLU A 189 0.70 -22.55 24.48
C GLU A 189 0.38 -23.92 25.08
N ASP A 190 1.39 -24.79 25.13
CA ASP A 190 1.33 -26.12 25.76
C ASP A 190 0.11 -26.97 25.36
N GLY A 191 -0.19 -27.01 24.05
CA GLY A 191 -1.29 -27.81 23.49
C GLY A 191 -2.59 -27.02 23.26
N VAL A 192 -2.66 -25.78 23.73
CA VAL A 192 -3.86 -24.95 23.62
C VAL A 192 -3.65 -23.85 22.60
N TYR A 193 -4.57 -23.74 21.64
CA TYR A 193 -4.61 -22.61 20.72
C TYR A 193 -5.57 -21.54 21.22
N THR A 194 -5.26 -20.27 20.97
CA THR A 194 -6.14 -19.14 21.34
C THR A 194 -6.09 -18.05 20.28
N LEU A 195 -7.23 -17.72 19.69
CA LEU A 195 -7.35 -16.56 18.79
C LEU A 195 -7.20 -15.27 19.60
N THR A 196 -6.20 -14.47 19.24
CA THR A 196 -5.87 -13.19 19.91
C THR A 196 -6.24 -11.97 19.09
N GLN A 197 -6.43 -12.14 17.78
CA GLN A 197 -6.83 -11.08 16.86
C GLN A 197 -7.61 -11.68 15.69
N GLU A 198 -8.85 -11.22 15.51
CA GLU A 198 -9.70 -11.56 14.36
C GLU A 198 -9.13 -10.97 13.06
N PRO A 199 -9.57 -11.44 11.88
CA PRO A 199 -9.22 -10.85 10.59
C PRO A 199 -9.44 -9.34 10.57
N MET A 200 -8.40 -8.62 10.17
CA MET A 200 -8.42 -7.18 9.95
C MET A 200 -7.54 -6.78 8.77
N THR A 201 -7.89 -5.70 8.09
CA THR A 201 -7.08 -5.12 7.01
C THR A 201 -5.76 -4.59 7.55
N ALA A 202 -4.80 -4.30 6.66
CA ALA A 202 -3.56 -3.64 7.03
C ALA A 202 -3.80 -2.28 7.72
N ASP A 203 -4.77 -1.50 7.23
CA ASP A 203 -5.15 -0.21 7.83
C ASP A 203 -5.74 -0.37 9.24
N GLU A 204 -6.65 -1.32 9.43
CA GLU A 204 -7.18 -1.62 10.76
C GLU A 204 -6.07 -2.10 11.73
N PHE A 205 -5.08 -2.83 11.23
CA PHE A 205 -3.94 -3.29 12.01
C PHE A 205 -2.99 -2.16 12.42
N ARG A 206 -2.78 -1.17 11.55
CA ARG A 206 -2.04 0.06 11.90
C ARG A 206 -2.72 0.84 13.03
N GLY A 207 -4.03 0.60 13.24
CA GLY A 207 -4.83 1.31 14.21
C GLY A 207 -5.15 2.73 13.78
N HIS A 208 -5.68 3.54 14.69
CA HIS A 208 -5.91 4.96 14.41
C HIS A 208 -4.56 5.65 14.25
N LYS A 209 -4.35 6.27 13.10
CA LYS A 209 -3.09 6.96 12.80
C LYS A 209 -3.35 8.17 11.93
N THR A 210 -2.94 9.32 12.44
CA THR A 210 -2.94 10.60 11.73
C THR A 210 -1.49 10.96 11.41
N VAL A 211 -1.17 11.22 10.14
CA VAL A 211 0.16 11.70 9.72
C VAL A 211 -0.05 12.88 8.79
N ARG A 212 0.59 14.01 9.07
CA ARG A 212 0.52 15.21 8.23
C ARG A 212 1.76 15.32 7.36
N PHE A 213 1.55 15.78 6.14
CA PHE A 213 2.60 15.98 5.15
C PHE A 213 2.62 17.44 4.73
N CYS A 214 3.74 18.12 4.98
CA CYS A 214 4.05 19.43 4.42
C CYS A 214 4.82 19.22 3.12
N TYR A 215 4.14 19.35 1.98
CA TYR A 215 4.77 19.23 0.67
C TYR A 215 5.28 20.59 0.19
N VAL A 216 6.54 20.66 -0.22
CA VAL A 216 7.14 21.87 -0.79
C VAL A 216 7.72 21.56 -2.17
N ARG A 217 7.31 22.33 -3.19
CA ARG A 217 7.96 22.28 -4.51
C ARG A 217 9.35 22.93 -4.43
N HIS A 218 10.34 22.39 -5.15
CA HIS A 218 11.65 23.03 -5.25
C HIS A 218 11.62 24.50 -5.73
N GLY A 219 12.64 25.27 -5.37
CA GLY A 219 12.84 26.65 -5.83
C GLY A 219 13.10 26.76 -7.35
N GLU A 220 12.95 27.95 -7.93
CA GLU A 220 13.19 28.16 -9.36
C GLU A 220 14.59 27.70 -9.80
N THR A 221 14.65 26.98 -10.93
CA THR A 221 15.91 26.53 -11.56
C THR A 221 16.23 27.30 -12.83
N ILE A 222 17.46 27.13 -13.35
CA ILE A 222 17.86 27.65 -14.66
C ILE A 222 16.92 27.13 -15.76
N PHE A 223 16.48 25.88 -15.71
CA PHE A 223 15.56 25.31 -16.71
C PHE A 223 14.15 25.86 -16.59
N ASN A 224 13.64 26.12 -15.37
CA ASN A 224 12.36 26.82 -15.21
C ASN A 224 12.40 28.20 -15.87
N ARG A 225 13.46 28.99 -15.60
CA ARG A 225 13.65 30.32 -16.17
C ARG A 225 13.73 30.30 -17.70
N ARG A 226 14.38 29.28 -18.25
CA ARG A 226 14.52 29.05 -19.69
C ARG A 226 13.32 28.35 -20.34
N GLN A 227 12.33 27.95 -19.55
CA GLN A 227 11.11 27.26 -20.02
C GLN A 227 11.43 25.96 -20.76
N LEU A 228 12.38 25.19 -20.21
CA LEU A 228 12.73 23.86 -20.67
C LEU A 228 11.95 22.82 -19.85
N MET A 229 11.51 21.75 -20.51
CA MET A 229 10.89 20.62 -19.84
C MET A 229 11.90 20.00 -18.87
N GLN A 230 11.54 19.89 -17.58
CA GLN A 230 12.48 19.45 -16.54
C GLN A 230 11.83 18.38 -15.67
N GLY A 231 12.08 17.13 -16.01
CA GLY A 231 11.69 15.95 -15.24
C GLY A 231 12.89 15.43 -14.45
N TRP A 232 13.49 14.36 -14.93
CA TRP A 232 14.66 13.74 -14.29
C TRP A 232 15.97 14.44 -14.61
N CYS A 233 16.03 15.23 -15.70
CA CYS A 233 17.17 16.11 -15.90
C CYS A 233 17.20 17.19 -14.81
N ASP A 234 18.40 17.68 -14.50
CA ASP A 234 18.60 18.63 -13.41
C ASP A 234 19.27 19.90 -13.86
N SER A 235 19.01 20.97 -13.12
CA SER A 235 19.71 22.24 -13.28
C SER A 235 19.74 22.99 -11.95
N PRO A 236 20.80 23.76 -11.67
CA PRO A 236 20.93 24.49 -10.42
C PRO A 236 19.77 25.44 -10.14
N LEU A 237 19.52 25.68 -8.86
CA LEU A 237 18.67 26.78 -8.40
C LEU A 237 19.20 28.12 -8.91
N THR A 238 18.29 29.05 -9.19
CA THR A 238 18.62 30.44 -9.49
C THR A 238 18.79 31.23 -8.20
N GLU A 239 19.34 32.45 -8.26
CA GLU A 239 19.34 33.36 -7.11
C GLU A 239 17.91 33.61 -6.59
N ASN A 240 16.94 33.73 -7.51
CA ASN A 240 15.52 33.83 -7.18
C ASN A 240 14.99 32.54 -6.52
N GLY A 241 15.38 31.36 -7.02
CA GLY A 241 15.00 30.07 -6.42
C GLY A 241 15.55 29.87 -5.02
N ILE A 242 16.78 30.36 -4.75
CA ILE A 242 17.36 30.38 -3.41
C ILE A 242 16.56 31.33 -2.50
N ALA A 243 16.25 32.55 -2.97
CA ALA A 243 15.43 33.50 -2.21
C ALA A 243 14.04 32.94 -1.87
N GLN A 244 13.38 32.29 -2.83
CA GLN A 244 12.10 31.60 -2.62
C GLN A 244 12.21 30.51 -1.54
N ALA A 245 13.28 29.72 -1.55
CA ALA A 245 13.51 28.68 -0.55
C ALA A 245 13.77 29.27 0.85
N GLU A 246 14.52 30.38 0.92
CA GLU A 246 14.74 31.11 2.17
C GLU A 246 13.44 31.69 2.73
N GLU A 247 12.58 32.30 1.90
CA GLU A 247 11.26 32.78 2.32
C GLU A 247 10.40 31.63 2.86
N ALA A 248 10.33 30.49 2.16
CA ALA A 248 9.62 29.32 2.64
C ALA A 248 10.21 28.75 3.95
N ALA A 249 11.54 28.81 4.13
CA ALA A 249 12.20 28.41 5.37
C ALA A 249 11.79 29.31 6.55
N GLU A 250 11.59 30.61 6.31
CA GLU A 250 11.10 31.53 7.33
C GLU A 250 9.64 31.22 7.71
N LEU A 251 8.79 30.90 6.73
CA LEU A 251 7.40 30.50 6.98
C LEU A 251 7.30 29.21 7.79
N LEU A 252 8.18 28.25 7.51
CA LEU A 252 8.19 26.94 8.15
C LEU A 252 9.01 26.89 9.43
N ARG A 253 9.74 27.96 9.79
CA ARG A 253 10.71 27.99 10.91
C ARG A 253 10.18 27.41 12.23
N ASN A 254 8.92 27.65 12.56
CA ASN A 254 8.31 27.23 13.82
C ASN A 254 7.48 25.93 13.69
N VAL A 255 7.45 25.32 12.52
CA VAL A 255 6.80 24.03 12.30
C VAL A 255 7.73 22.93 12.81
N HIS A 256 7.23 22.10 13.72
CA HIS A 256 7.97 20.92 14.12
C HIS A 256 7.83 19.85 13.02
N PHE A 257 8.96 19.31 12.56
CA PHE A 257 8.98 18.18 11.64
C PHE A 257 9.61 16.98 12.34
N ASN A 258 8.88 15.87 12.36
CA ASN A 258 9.33 14.60 12.94
C ASN A 258 10.33 13.91 12.00
N ALA A 259 10.08 14.00 10.70
CA ALA A 259 11.00 13.57 9.65
C ALA A 259 10.91 14.46 8.41
N ALA A 260 11.92 14.36 7.55
CA ALA A 260 11.94 15.05 6.28
C ALA A 260 12.48 14.15 5.17
N TYR A 261 11.85 14.22 4.00
CA TYR A 261 12.24 13.49 2.81
C TYR A 261 12.31 14.45 1.62
N CYS A 262 13.21 14.16 0.68
CA CYS A 262 13.31 14.94 -0.55
C CYS A 262 13.51 14.05 -1.76
N SER A 263 13.15 14.56 -2.92
CA SER A 263 13.57 13.93 -4.16
C SER A 263 15.09 13.86 -4.26
N SER A 264 15.59 12.73 -4.74
CA SER A 264 17.02 12.52 -5.01
C SER A 264 17.62 13.41 -6.12
N LEU A 265 16.91 14.41 -6.65
CA LEU A 265 17.45 15.41 -7.58
C LEU A 265 18.11 16.55 -6.76
N GLU A 266 19.16 17.16 -7.30
CA GLU A 266 19.96 18.18 -6.64
C GLU A 266 19.15 19.43 -6.29
N ARG A 267 18.34 19.95 -7.23
CA ARG A 267 17.49 21.12 -6.97
C ARG A 267 16.56 20.97 -5.75
N THR A 268 16.07 19.76 -5.52
CA THR A 268 15.21 19.42 -4.38
C THR A 268 16.00 19.20 -3.11
N ARG A 269 17.21 18.61 -3.18
CA ARG A 269 18.11 18.50 -2.03
C ARG A 269 18.57 19.87 -1.55
N ASP A 270 18.93 20.76 -2.47
CA ASP A 270 19.35 22.13 -2.16
C ASP A 270 18.22 22.92 -1.54
N THR A 271 17.00 22.82 -2.11
CA THR A 271 15.81 23.44 -1.50
C THR A 271 15.55 22.88 -0.10
N ALA A 272 15.61 21.55 0.08
CA ALA A 272 15.38 20.93 1.39
C ALA A 272 16.42 21.35 2.43
N ALA A 273 17.69 21.49 2.04
CA ALA A 273 18.76 21.95 2.92
C ALA A 273 18.51 23.39 3.43
N ILE A 274 18.01 24.27 2.55
CA ILE A 274 17.64 25.64 2.92
C ILE A 274 16.44 25.63 3.88
N LEU A 275 15.39 24.87 3.56
CA LEU A 275 14.19 24.75 4.41
C LEU A 275 14.52 24.25 5.82
N LEU A 276 15.41 23.26 5.93
CA LEU A 276 15.73 22.59 7.19
C LEU A 276 16.85 23.27 8.00
N LYS A 277 17.36 24.43 7.58
CA LYS A 277 18.47 25.15 8.24
C LYS A 277 18.25 25.39 9.74
N HIS A 278 17.00 25.39 10.21
CA HIS A 278 16.61 25.61 11.61
C HIS A 278 15.99 24.39 12.32
N HIS A 279 15.82 23.25 11.65
CA HIS A 279 15.00 22.13 12.17
C HIS A 279 15.79 20.99 12.83
N GLY A 280 17.13 21.04 12.86
CA GLY A 280 17.97 20.03 13.51
C GLY A 280 17.94 18.63 12.87
N ILE A 281 17.17 18.45 11.79
CA ILE A 281 17.07 17.22 10.99
C ILE A 281 17.55 17.48 9.57
N GLN A 282 17.87 16.41 8.84
CA GLN A 282 18.21 16.46 7.42
C GLN A 282 17.19 15.67 6.60
N ALA A 283 16.88 16.13 5.40
CA ALA A 283 15.99 15.40 4.51
C ALA A 283 16.68 14.15 3.97
N VAL A 284 16.00 13.00 4.06
CA VAL A 284 16.45 11.74 3.45
C VAL A 284 16.10 11.75 1.96
N PRO A 285 17.09 11.61 1.04
CA PRO A 285 16.80 11.56 -0.39
C PRO A 285 16.15 10.23 -0.81
N ASP A 286 15.02 10.30 -1.51
CA ASP A 286 14.32 9.14 -2.09
C ASP A 286 14.11 9.33 -3.61
N LYS A 287 14.35 8.28 -4.40
CA LYS A 287 14.14 8.28 -5.86
C LYS A 287 12.67 8.27 -6.24
N ARG A 288 11.78 7.73 -5.40
CA ARG A 288 10.34 7.69 -5.63
C ARG A 288 9.68 9.07 -5.62
N LEU A 289 10.34 10.06 -5.03
CA LEU A 289 9.94 11.47 -5.02
C LEU A 289 10.41 12.27 -6.25
N ARG A 290 11.07 11.66 -7.25
CA ARG A 290 11.48 12.33 -8.50
C ARG A 290 10.30 12.94 -9.25
N GLU A 291 10.58 13.95 -10.06
CA GLU A 291 9.59 14.51 -10.98
C GLU A 291 9.14 13.42 -11.97
N VAL A 292 8.06 13.67 -12.71
CA VAL A 292 7.67 12.88 -13.87
C VAL A 292 8.83 12.77 -14.85
N PHE A 293 9.14 11.55 -15.30
CA PHE A 293 10.16 11.34 -16.34
C PHE A 293 9.56 11.60 -17.73
N PHE A 294 10.08 12.61 -18.43
CA PHE A 294 9.55 13.00 -19.75
C PHE A 294 10.27 12.33 -20.93
N GLY A 295 11.18 11.39 -20.67
CA GLY A 295 11.87 10.64 -21.73
C GLY A 295 12.75 11.53 -22.61
N THR A 296 12.62 11.41 -23.93
CA THR A 296 13.38 12.23 -24.90
C THR A 296 13.00 13.72 -24.89
N MET A 297 11.94 14.11 -24.18
CA MET A 297 11.51 15.51 -24.08
C MET A 297 12.24 16.29 -22.99
N GLU A 298 13.05 15.65 -22.16
CA GLU A 298 13.87 16.30 -21.14
C GLU A 298 14.75 17.41 -21.76
N ALA A 299 14.81 18.57 -21.11
CA ALA A 299 15.50 19.78 -21.54
C ALA A 299 15.03 20.42 -22.86
N ALA A 300 13.94 19.93 -23.46
CA ALA A 300 13.37 20.53 -24.68
C ALA A 300 12.63 21.84 -24.40
N GLU A 301 12.69 22.79 -25.34
CA GLU A 301 11.81 23.97 -25.34
C GLU A 301 10.37 23.54 -25.65
N TYR A 302 9.53 23.43 -24.63
CA TYR A 302 8.19 22.86 -24.80
C TYR A 302 7.14 23.89 -25.24
N ARG A 303 7.31 25.18 -24.94
CA ARG A 303 6.28 26.20 -25.22
C ARG A 303 5.95 26.37 -26.69
N LYS A 304 6.92 26.17 -27.58
CA LYS A 304 6.71 26.25 -29.04
C LYS A 304 5.92 25.06 -29.60
N HIS A 305 5.88 23.96 -28.84
CA HIS A 305 5.25 22.70 -29.23
C HIS A 305 4.13 22.32 -28.25
N TRP A 306 3.63 23.28 -27.46
CA TRP A 306 2.70 22.97 -26.36
C TRP A 306 1.41 22.33 -26.86
N ASP A 307 0.85 22.82 -27.96
CA ASP A 307 -0.37 22.26 -28.57
C ASP A 307 -0.22 20.76 -28.91
N GLU A 308 0.98 20.33 -29.30
CA GLU A 308 1.30 18.92 -29.58
C GLU A 308 1.49 18.09 -28.30
N LEU A 309 1.93 18.72 -27.21
CA LEU A 309 2.28 18.07 -25.94
C LEU A 309 1.13 18.00 -24.92
N ILE A 310 0.14 18.88 -25.01
CA ILE A 310 -1.04 18.91 -24.11
C ILE A 310 -1.65 17.52 -23.92
N PRO A 311 -1.93 16.71 -24.98
CA PRO A 311 -2.57 15.41 -24.79
C PRO A 311 -1.77 14.45 -23.91
N TYR A 312 -0.44 14.45 -24.03
CA TYR A 312 0.45 13.61 -23.21
C TYR A 312 0.54 14.13 -21.78
N PHE A 313 0.62 15.46 -21.61
CA PHE A 313 0.67 16.11 -20.31
C PHE A 313 -0.59 15.89 -19.49
N MET A 314 -1.78 16.04 -20.11
CA MET A 314 -3.07 15.89 -19.43
C MET A 314 -3.38 14.43 -19.08
N LYS A 315 -2.95 13.48 -19.92
CA LYS A 315 -3.07 12.04 -19.64
C LYS A 315 -1.97 11.49 -18.73
N GLU A 316 -0.94 12.29 -18.47
CA GLU A 316 0.29 11.85 -17.81
C GLU A 316 0.86 10.58 -18.45
N ASP A 317 0.93 10.54 -19.78
CA ASP A 317 1.47 9.41 -20.52
C ASP A 317 2.59 9.87 -21.45
N TRP A 318 3.83 9.66 -21.02
CA TRP A 318 5.03 10.01 -21.77
C TRP A 318 5.72 8.78 -22.39
N THR A 319 5.05 7.63 -22.41
CA THR A 319 5.64 6.37 -22.90
C THR A 319 6.05 6.45 -24.37
N ALA A 320 5.34 7.26 -25.18
CA ALA A 320 5.71 7.56 -26.57
C ALA A 320 7.11 8.20 -26.72
N PHE A 321 7.61 8.83 -25.65
CA PHE A 321 8.93 9.46 -25.57
C PHE A 321 9.92 8.64 -24.73
N GLY A 322 9.53 7.43 -24.29
CA GLY A 322 10.31 6.62 -23.34
C GLY A 322 10.25 7.14 -21.90
N GLY A 323 9.29 8.01 -21.58
CA GLY A 323 9.02 8.53 -20.24
C GLY A 323 8.09 7.63 -19.41
N GLU A 324 7.64 8.17 -18.27
CA GLU A 324 6.67 7.53 -17.37
C GLU A 324 5.22 7.72 -17.83
N ASN A 325 4.33 6.80 -17.46
CA ASN A 325 2.88 7.01 -17.47
C ASN A 325 2.33 7.20 -16.04
N HIS A 326 1.05 7.54 -15.92
CA HIS A 326 0.36 7.76 -14.63
C HIS A 326 0.52 6.58 -13.67
N GLU A 327 0.31 5.35 -14.14
CA GLU A 327 0.40 4.14 -13.31
C GLU A 327 1.80 3.95 -12.69
N MET A 328 2.86 4.25 -13.45
CA MET A 328 4.24 4.20 -12.94
C MET A 328 4.48 5.24 -11.84
N ILE A 329 3.93 6.45 -12.00
CA ILE A 329 4.05 7.56 -11.04
C ILE A 329 3.24 7.25 -9.77
N GLU A 330 1.99 6.84 -9.93
CA GLU A 330 1.08 6.45 -8.84
C GLU A 330 1.69 5.32 -8.00
N LYS A 331 2.26 4.31 -8.64
CA LYS A 331 2.89 3.18 -7.96
C LYS A 331 4.02 3.63 -7.03
N ARG A 332 4.92 4.50 -7.50
CA ARG A 332 6.04 4.98 -6.66
C ARG A 332 5.59 5.97 -5.59
N GLN A 333 4.54 6.75 -5.84
CA GLN A 333 3.91 7.62 -4.84
C GLN A 333 3.32 6.82 -3.69
N LYS A 334 2.44 5.84 -3.99
CA LYS A 334 1.81 4.99 -2.99
C LYS A 334 2.83 4.19 -2.19
N SER A 335 3.82 3.60 -2.87
CA SER A 335 4.91 2.89 -2.20
C SER A 335 5.68 3.80 -1.23
N PHE A 336 6.03 5.02 -1.64
CA PHE A 336 6.73 5.96 -0.77
C PHE A 336 5.89 6.37 0.45
N LEU A 337 4.64 6.79 0.23
CA LEU A 337 3.78 7.25 1.31
C LEU A 337 3.48 6.15 2.33
N ARG A 338 3.24 4.92 1.87
CA ARG A 338 3.06 3.75 2.74
C ARG A 338 4.25 3.55 3.66
N ASP A 339 5.47 3.51 3.12
CA ASP A 339 6.68 3.32 3.92
C ASP A 339 6.86 4.42 4.97
N VAL A 340 6.56 5.67 4.60
CA VAL A 340 6.66 6.82 5.52
C VAL A 340 5.58 6.75 6.59
N ILE A 341 4.34 6.43 6.23
CA ILE A 341 3.23 6.25 7.19
C ILE A 341 3.56 5.12 8.15
N ASP A 342 4.11 4.00 7.69
CA ASP A 342 4.44 2.86 8.55
C ASP A 342 5.57 3.17 9.54
N GLN A 343 6.48 4.09 9.21
CA GLN A 343 7.57 4.53 10.08
C GLN A 343 7.20 5.69 11.01
N ALA A 344 6.19 6.48 10.66
CA ALA A 344 5.75 7.64 11.45
C ALA A 344 5.07 7.21 12.76
N ASP A 345 5.03 8.08 13.75
CA ASP A 345 4.14 7.97 14.90
C ASP A 345 2.80 8.71 14.66
N ASP A 346 1.82 8.52 15.55
CA ASP A 346 0.55 9.24 15.47
C ASP A 346 0.74 10.75 15.71
N ASN A 347 0.16 11.56 14.83
CA ASN A 347 0.28 13.02 14.72
C ASN A 347 1.65 13.55 14.29
N ASP A 348 2.51 12.70 13.71
CA ASP A 348 3.75 13.17 13.10
C ASP A 348 3.49 14.15 11.95
N MET A 349 4.35 15.16 11.84
CA MET A 349 4.39 16.11 10.74
C MET A 349 5.66 15.87 9.91
N ILE A 350 5.48 15.54 8.63
CA ILE A 350 6.55 15.11 7.73
C ILE A 350 6.76 16.16 6.63
N LEU A 351 7.99 16.66 6.47
CA LEU A 351 8.35 17.53 5.35
C LEU A 351 8.67 16.68 4.10
N LEU A 352 8.01 16.97 2.97
CA LEU A 352 8.28 16.37 1.67
C LEU A 352 8.71 17.45 0.67
N VAL A 353 9.93 17.36 0.13
CA VAL A 353 10.42 18.32 -0.88
C VAL A 353 10.54 17.65 -2.24
N SER A 354 9.71 18.06 -3.19
CA SER A 354 9.63 17.44 -4.53
C SER A 354 9.26 18.49 -5.60
N HIS A 355 8.41 18.17 -6.57
CA HIS A 355 8.29 18.88 -7.85
C HIS A 355 6.84 19.27 -8.19
N GLY A 356 6.66 19.93 -9.34
CA GLY A 356 5.36 20.50 -9.70
C GLY A 356 4.40 19.44 -10.23
N ASP A 357 4.81 18.72 -11.27
CA ASP A 357 3.92 17.76 -11.93
C ASP A 357 3.73 16.50 -11.09
N PHE A 358 4.74 16.11 -10.31
CA PHE A 358 4.60 15.08 -9.30
C PHE A 358 3.51 15.43 -8.28
N TYR A 359 3.43 16.69 -7.81
CA TYR A 359 2.35 17.12 -6.93
C TYR A 359 0.99 17.07 -7.62
N VAL A 360 0.90 17.50 -8.88
CA VAL A 360 -0.37 17.43 -9.63
C VAL A 360 -0.84 15.98 -9.79
N SER A 361 0.06 15.08 -10.16
CA SER A 361 -0.22 13.64 -10.23
C SER A 361 -0.67 13.10 -8.87
N LEU A 362 -0.01 13.54 -7.78
CA LEU A 362 -0.39 13.19 -6.41
C LEU A 362 -1.82 13.65 -6.07
N MET A 363 -2.29 14.78 -6.63
CA MET A 363 -3.66 15.24 -6.41
C MET A 363 -4.69 14.27 -6.96
N THR A 364 -4.41 13.71 -8.13
CA THR A 364 -5.23 12.66 -8.73
C THR A 364 -5.14 11.36 -7.92
N THR A 365 -3.93 10.92 -7.59
CA THR A 365 -3.69 9.66 -6.86
C THR A 365 -4.32 9.62 -5.47
N LEU A 366 -4.24 10.69 -4.69
CA LEU A 366 -4.69 10.69 -3.29
C LEU A 366 -6.11 11.23 -3.09
N PHE A 367 -6.55 12.17 -3.93
CA PHE A 367 -7.82 12.89 -3.73
C PHE A 367 -8.80 12.69 -4.88
N GLY A 368 -8.47 11.87 -5.88
CA GLY A 368 -9.31 11.65 -7.06
C GLY A 368 -9.54 12.92 -7.88
N LYS A 369 -8.70 13.95 -7.71
CA LYS A 369 -8.86 15.24 -8.40
C LYS A 369 -8.33 15.11 -9.81
N ASP A 370 -9.24 15.17 -10.78
CA ASP A 370 -8.89 15.15 -12.20
C ASP A 370 -7.93 16.30 -12.55
N LYS A 371 -6.91 16.01 -13.37
CA LYS A 371 -5.85 16.95 -13.72
C LYS A 371 -6.36 18.14 -14.52
N GLN A 372 -7.33 17.94 -15.41
CA GLN A 372 -7.97 19.03 -16.16
C GLN A 372 -8.73 19.95 -15.21
N ALA A 373 -9.56 19.37 -14.33
CA ALA A 373 -10.28 20.14 -13.32
C ALA A 373 -9.33 20.93 -12.40
N PHE A 374 -8.18 20.36 -12.03
CA PHE A 374 -7.15 21.03 -11.23
C PHE A 374 -6.61 22.29 -11.90
N TYR A 375 -6.27 22.23 -13.20
CA TYR A 375 -5.75 23.39 -13.92
C TYR A 375 -6.85 24.42 -14.27
N GLU A 376 -8.06 23.98 -14.63
CA GLU A 376 -9.19 24.88 -14.88
C GLU A 376 -9.59 25.68 -13.64
N GLU A 377 -9.52 25.07 -12.45
CA GLU A 377 -9.74 25.77 -11.19
C GLU A 377 -8.71 26.90 -10.99
N ALA A 378 -7.44 26.60 -11.25
CA ALA A 378 -6.38 27.59 -11.13
C ALA A 378 -6.50 28.73 -12.15
N GLU A 379 -6.89 28.41 -13.39
CA GLU A 379 -7.16 29.41 -14.42
C GLU A 379 -8.33 30.32 -14.03
N ARG A 380 -9.46 29.75 -13.56
CA ARG A 380 -10.59 30.53 -13.05
C ARG A 380 -10.21 31.40 -11.84
N GLY A 381 -9.31 30.90 -10.99
CA GLY A 381 -8.81 31.61 -9.81
C GLY A 381 -7.72 32.64 -10.11
N GLY A 382 -7.14 32.63 -11.32
CA GLY A 382 -6.06 33.55 -11.70
C GLY A 382 -4.75 33.33 -10.93
N TYR A 383 -4.45 32.11 -10.50
CA TYR A 383 -3.25 31.78 -9.72
C TYR A 383 -2.41 30.68 -10.39
N ASN A 384 -1.12 30.61 -10.06
CA ASN A 384 -0.28 29.48 -10.41
C ASN A 384 -0.55 28.34 -9.40
N PRO A 385 -1.01 27.15 -9.82
CA PRO A 385 -1.36 26.08 -8.89
C PRO A 385 -0.16 25.34 -8.30
N THR A 386 1.02 25.49 -8.91
CA THR A 386 2.26 24.86 -8.45
C THR A 386 3.42 25.87 -8.43
N PRO A 387 3.35 26.97 -7.66
CA PRO A 387 4.45 27.93 -7.60
C PRO A 387 5.73 27.26 -7.05
N ASN A 388 6.90 27.73 -7.48
CA ASN A 388 8.17 27.31 -6.87
C ASN A 388 8.17 27.67 -5.38
N CYS A 389 8.66 26.75 -4.54
CA CYS A 389 8.52 26.82 -3.07
C CYS A 389 7.07 26.93 -2.56
N GLY A 390 6.08 26.61 -3.39
CA GLY A 390 4.69 26.47 -2.98
C GLY A 390 4.55 25.35 -1.95
N ILE A 391 3.76 25.62 -0.90
CA ILE A 391 3.59 24.75 0.26
C ILE A 391 2.18 24.17 0.25
N ALA A 392 2.04 22.86 0.17
CA ALA A 392 0.77 22.19 0.42
C ALA A 392 0.83 21.41 1.74
N VAL A 393 -0.32 21.26 2.39
CA VAL A 393 -0.46 20.41 3.57
C VAL A 393 -1.60 19.44 3.32
N PHE A 394 -1.34 18.16 3.54
CA PHE A 394 -2.38 17.14 3.55
C PHE A 394 -2.17 16.17 4.71
N GLU A 395 -3.25 15.53 5.12
CA GLU A 395 -3.31 14.64 6.27
C GLU A 395 -3.72 13.25 5.80
N TYR A 396 -2.96 12.22 6.15
CA TYR A 396 -3.43 10.85 6.18
C TYR A 396 -4.10 10.61 7.52
N ARG A 397 -5.33 10.09 7.53
CA ARG A 397 -6.03 9.63 8.72
C ARG A 397 -6.78 8.35 8.40
N ASP A 398 -6.39 7.27 9.07
CA ASP A 398 -7.06 5.95 9.03
C ASP A 398 -7.35 5.45 7.61
N GLY A 399 -6.32 5.39 6.77
CA GLY A 399 -6.44 4.93 5.38
C GLY A 399 -6.89 5.99 4.37
N THR A 400 -7.31 7.17 4.82
CA THR A 400 -7.86 8.22 3.94
C THR A 400 -6.98 9.47 3.95
N TYR A 401 -6.81 10.10 2.78
CA TYR A 401 -6.10 11.37 2.66
C TYR A 401 -7.08 12.56 2.60
N TYR A 402 -6.76 13.62 3.33
CA TYR A 402 -7.51 14.87 3.40
C TYR A 402 -6.61 16.04 3.02
N MET A 403 -7.04 16.84 2.06
CA MET A 403 -6.34 18.08 1.74
C MET A 403 -6.62 19.12 2.84
N ILE A 404 -5.56 19.71 3.39
CA ILE A 404 -5.66 20.75 4.42
C ILE A 404 -5.37 22.13 3.82
N ARG A 405 -4.38 22.21 2.92
CA ARG A 405 -3.93 23.45 2.30
C ARG A 405 -3.34 23.18 0.92
N HIS A 406 -3.76 23.94 -0.08
CA HIS A 406 -3.15 23.91 -1.41
C HIS A 406 -1.96 24.87 -1.54
N MET A 407 -1.06 24.60 -2.49
CA MET A 407 0.16 25.39 -2.72
C MET A 407 -0.06 26.89 -2.96
N HIS A 408 -1.18 27.26 -3.58
CA HIS A 408 -1.49 28.62 -4.00
C HIS A 408 -2.05 29.49 -2.88
N GLU A 409 -2.47 28.88 -1.77
CA GLU A 409 -3.03 29.61 -0.63
C GLU A 409 -1.93 30.46 0.02
N THR A 410 -2.30 31.63 0.54
CA THR A 410 -1.37 32.61 1.14
C THR A 410 -1.47 32.67 2.66
N ASP A 411 -2.54 32.11 3.24
CA ASP A 411 -2.71 32.05 4.69
C ASP A 411 -1.81 30.97 5.30
N ILE A 412 -1.13 31.32 6.39
CA ILE A 412 -0.15 30.47 7.09
C ILE A 412 -0.81 29.99 8.39
N VAL A 413 -1.65 28.97 8.28
CA VAL A 413 -2.04 28.16 9.45
C VAL A 413 -1.57 26.74 9.15
N ILE A 414 -0.32 26.44 9.55
CA ILE A 414 0.31 25.12 9.47
C ILE A 414 0.30 24.44 10.86
N GLN A 415 -0.42 25.03 11.84
CA GLN A 415 -0.49 24.55 13.23
C GLN A 415 -1.60 23.51 13.42
#